data_AF-A0A5C1A620-F1
#
_entry.id   AF-A0A5C1A620-F1
#
_cell.length_a   1.000
_cell.length_b   1.000
_cell.length_c   1.000
_cell.angle_alpha   90.00
_cell.angle_beta   90.00
_cell.angle_gamma   90.00
#
_symmetry.space_group_name_H-M   'P 1'
#
loop_
_entity.id
_entity.type
_entity.pdbx_description
1 polymer ?
#
loop_
_entity_poly.entity_id
_entity_poly.type
_entity_poly.pdbx_seq_one_letter_code
_entity_poly.pdbx_strand_id
1 'polypeptide(L)'
;MNFSVSQSYKLLKGHVQKLVADLWQDDCGAVLSVEYVLVSGVLVTGIVPGLVAARNSINSAYANMGNSVTAAVPTPSYSGFSIGGANGNAIASVGGVSIPAQPQANYLQASQIAPIAVPAP
;
A
#
# COMPACT_ATOMS: atom_id res chain seq x y z
N MET A 1 -36.89 48.22 -52.73
CA MET A 1 -35.78 48.32 -51.77
C MET A 1 -35.89 47.39 -50.55
N ASN A 2 -37.10 47.02 -50.07
CA ASN A 2 -37.26 46.18 -48.87
C ASN A 2 -36.72 44.73 -48.97
N PHE A 3 -36.55 44.19 -50.19
CA PHE A 3 -36.11 42.80 -50.38
C PHE A 3 -34.61 42.58 -50.05
N SER A 4 -33.78 43.62 -50.20
CA SER A 4 -32.34 43.53 -49.94
C SER A 4 -32.02 43.54 -48.45
N VAL A 5 -32.70 44.40 -47.67
CA VAL A 5 -32.61 44.42 -46.20
C VAL A 5 -33.08 43.08 -45.61
N SER A 6 -34.05 42.43 -46.27
CA SER A 6 -34.61 41.19 -45.76
C SER A 6 -33.65 39.99 -45.84
N GLN A 7 -32.85 39.93 -46.91
CA GLN A 7 -31.84 38.91 -47.04
C GLN A 7 -30.69 39.10 -46.05
N SER A 8 -30.24 40.33 -45.85
CA SER A 8 -29.12 40.63 -44.95
C SER A 8 -29.41 40.20 -43.50
N TYR A 9 -30.64 40.38 -43.00
CA TYR A 9 -30.98 39.92 -41.65
C TYR A 9 -30.98 38.39 -41.52
N LYS A 10 -31.41 37.66 -42.56
CA LYS A 10 -31.45 36.18 -42.53
C LYS A 10 -30.03 35.61 -42.48
N LEU A 11 -29.13 36.17 -43.29
CA LEU A 11 -27.74 35.75 -43.31
C LEU A 11 -27.04 36.07 -41.99
N LEU A 12 -27.26 37.26 -41.43
CA LEU A 12 -26.65 37.65 -40.16
C LEU A 12 -27.17 36.79 -39.00
N LYS A 13 -28.48 36.50 -39.00
CA LYS A 13 -29.09 35.61 -37.99
C LYS A 13 -28.58 34.17 -38.10
N GLY A 14 -28.38 33.65 -39.31
CA GLY A 14 -27.80 32.32 -39.53
C GLY A 14 -26.35 32.21 -39.02
N HIS A 15 -25.52 33.23 -39.26
CA HIS A 15 -24.14 33.25 -38.73
C HIS A 15 -24.10 33.33 -37.21
N VAL A 16 -24.95 34.16 -36.60
CA VAL A 16 -25.02 34.27 -35.13
C VAL A 16 -25.49 32.96 -34.51
N GLN A 17 -26.47 32.28 -35.11
CA GLN A 17 -26.93 30.97 -34.61
C GLN A 17 -25.84 29.90 -34.67
N LYS A 18 -25.00 29.92 -35.71
CA LYS A 18 -23.87 28.99 -35.82
C LYS A 18 -22.78 29.29 -34.78
N LEU A 19 -22.42 30.57 -34.61
CA LEU A 19 -21.43 30.98 -33.61
C LEU A 19 -21.84 30.60 -32.18
N VAL A 20 -23.13 30.73 -31.84
CA VAL A 20 -23.65 30.33 -30.52
C VAL A 20 -23.62 28.81 -30.35
N ALA A 21 -23.91 28.03 -31.39
CA ALA A 21 -23.81 26.57 -31.34
C ALA A 21 -22.35 26.10 -31.19
N ASP A 22 -21.42 26.73 -31.90
CA ASP A 22 -20.00 26.41 -31.84
C ASP A 22 -19.41 26.75 -30.45
N LEU A 23 -19.82 27.88 -29.84
CA LEU A 23 -19.46 28.23 -28.45
C LEU A 23 -20.00 27.22 -27.44
N TRP A 24 -21.25 26.76 -27.62
CA TRP A 24 -21.86 25.77 -26.74
C TRP A 24 -21.16 24.40 -26.81
N GLN A 25 -20.65 24.05 -27.99
CA GLN A 25 -19.92 22.81 -28.18
C GLN A 25 -18.51 22.85 -27.54
N ASP A 26 -17.89 24.03 -27.50
CA ASP A 26 -16.59 24.24 -26.85
C ASP A 26 -16.70 24.16 -25.31
N ASP A 27 -17.73 24.78 -24.72
CA ASP A 27 -18.00 24.71 -23.28
C ASP A 27 -18.26 23.28 -22.79
N CYS A 28 -18.91 22.45 -23.61
CA CYS A 28 -19.12 21.03 -23.29
C CYS A 28 -17.78 20.28 -23.14
N GLY A 29 -16.80 20.59 -24.00
CA GLY A 29 -15.44 20.05 -23.88
C GLY A 29 -14.71 20.57 -22.65
N ALA A 30 -14.89 21.86 -22.32
CA ALA A 30 -14.28 22.48 -21.14
C ALA A 30 -14.79 21.84 -19.83
N VAL A 31 -16.10 21.61 -19.72
CA VAL A 31 -16.72 20.96 -18.54
C VAL A 31 -16.18 19.54 -18.36
N LEU A 32 -16.07 18.77 -19.45
CA LEU A 32 -15.56 17.40 -19.40
C LEU A 32 -14.09 17.35 -18.97
N SER A 33 -13.29 18.34 -19.40
CA SER A 33 -11.88 18.43 -19.02
C SER A 33 -11.69 18.67 -17.53
N VAL A 34 -12.51 19.54 -16.93
CA VAL A 34 -12.49 19.83 -15.49
C VAL A 34 -12.90 18.61 -14.68
N GLU A 35 -13.94 17.88 -15.11
CA GLU A 35 -14.38 16.66 -14.45
C GLU A 35 -13.27 15.59 -14.43
N TYR A 36 -12.57 15.41 -15.55
CA TYR A 36 -11.44 14.48 -15.64
C TYR A 36 -10.27 14.87 -14.72
N VAL A 37 -9.98 16.16 -14.59
CA VAL A 37 -8.94 16.65 -13.68
C VAL A 37 -9.32 16.38 -12.23
N LEU A 38 -10.59 16.58 -11.86
CA LEU A 38 -11.08 16.30 -10.51
C LEU A 38 -11.05 14.80 -10.19
N VAL A 39 -11.55 13.95 -11.10
CA VAL A 39 -11.55 12.49 -10.93
C VAL A 39 -10.12 11.95 -10.87
N SER A 40 -9.23 12.40 -11.75
CA SER A 40 -7.82 11.98 -11.73
C SER A 40 -7.10 12.42 -10.46
N GLY A 41 -7.40 13.61 -9.92
CA GLY A 41 -6.86 14.07 -8.64
C GLY A 41 -7.25 13.15 -7.47
N VAL A 42 -8.53 12.79 -7.35
CA VAL A 42 -9.00 11.83 -6.32
C VAL A 42 -8.39 10.45 -6.53
N LEU A 43 -8.25 10.01 -7.79
CA LEU A 43 -7.69 8.71 -8.12
C LEU A 43 -6.20 8.62 -7.72
N VAL A 44 -5.39 9.62 -8.04
CA VAL A 44 -3.96 9.65 -7.70
C VAL A 44 -3.76 9.71 -6.18
N THR A 45 -4.54 10.57 -5.50
CA THR A 45 -4.46 10.70 -4.03
C THR A 45 -4.93 9.44 -3.30
N GLY A 46 -5.79 8.60 -3.91
CA GLY A 46 -6.20 7.31 -3.35
C GLY A 46 -5.22 6.16 -3.66
N ILE A 47 -4.71 6.06 -4.89
CA ILE A 47 -3.85 4.94 -5.33
C ILE A 47 -2.53 4.92 -4.58
N VAL A 48 -1.90 6.08 -4.36
CA VAL A 48 -0.58 6.15 -3.69
C VAL A 48 -0.63 5.58 -2.26
N PRO A 49 -1.46 6.09 -1.33
CA PRO A 49 -1.56 5.51 0.01
C PRO A 49 -2.19 4.10 0.00
N GLY A 50 -3.09 3.80 -0.93
CA GLY A 50 -3.67 2.47 -1.08
C GLY A 50 -2.63 1.40 -1.41
N LEU A 51 -1.70 1.70 -2.31
CA LEU A 51 -0.61 0.79 -2.66
C LEU A 51 0.41 0.64 -1.52
N VAL A 52 0.68 1.70 -0.78
CA VAL A 52 1.52 1.64 0.44
C VAL A 52 0.88 0.72 1.49
N ALA A 53 -0.43 0.85 1.72
CA ALA A 53 -1.16 -0.02 2.64
C ALA A 53 -1.11 -1.50 2.17
N ALA A 54 -1.29 -1.76 0.88
CA ALA A 54 -1.19 -3.10 0.31
C ALA A 54 0.21 -3.71 0.51
N ARG A 55 1.27 -2.93 0.24
CA ARG A 55 2.66 -3.35 0.49
C ARG A 55 2.88 -3.69 1.97
N ASN A 56 2.39 -2.86 2.87
CA ASN A 56 2.54 -3.07 4.31
C ASN A 56 1.81 -4.34 4.77
N SER A 57 0.62 -4.59 4.24
CA SER A 57 -0.13 -5.83 4.51
C SER A 57 0.63 -7.07 4.06
N ILE A 58 1.19 -7.05 2.85
CA ILE A 58 1.99 -8.16 2.31
C ILE A 58 3.26 -8.40 3.15
N ASN A 59 3.98 -7.34 3.52
CA ASN A 59 5.16 -7.44 4.38
C ASN A 59 4.79 -8.05 5.75
N SER A 60 3.66 -7.64 6.33
CA SER A 60 3.16 -8.22 7.57
C SER A 60 2.81 -9.71 7.41
N ALA A 61 2.20 -10.09 6.29
CA ALA A 61 1.86 -11.48 6.02
C ALA A 61 3.12 -12.35 5.94
N TYR A 62 4.15 -11.91 5.21
CA TYR A 62 5.40 -12.66 5.11
C TYR A 62 6.16 -12.74 6.44
N ALA A 63 6.18 -11.65 7.22
CA ALA A 63 6.75 -11.68 8.56
C ALA A 63 6.04 -12.71 9.45
N ASN A 64 4.70 -12.74 9.41
CA ASN A 64 3.89 -13.69 10.18
C ASN A 64 4.13 -15.13 9.72
N MET A 65 4.26 -15.38 8.42
CA MET A 65 4.62 -16.70 7.90
C MET A 65 6.01 -17.14 8.38
N GLY A 66 7.02 -16.27 8.27
CA GLY A 66 8.37 -16.55 8.75
C GLY A 66 8.41 -16.86 10.25
N ASN A 67 7.72 -16.05 11.06
CA ASN A 67 7.64 -16.26 12.50
C ASN A 67 6.90 -17.56 12.86
N SER A 68 5.87 -17.92 12.09
CA SER A 68 5.16 -19.19 12.26
C SER A 68 6.06 -20.39 11.95
N VAL A 69 6.89 -20.28 10.91
CA VAL A 69 7.90 -21.30 10.59
C VAL A 69 8.94 -21.41 11.70
N THR A 70 9.48 -20.28 12.17
CA THR A 70 10.46 -20.28 13.29
C THR A 70 9.87 -20.87 14.57
N ALA A 71 8.59 -20.61 14.86
CA ALA A 71 7.90 -21.19 16.01
C ALA A 71 7.61 -22.69 15.84
N ALA A 72 7.46 -23.18 14.61
CA ALA A 72 7.21 -24.58 14.33
C ALA A 72 8.47 -25.46 14.39
N VAL A 73 9.68 -24.88 14.30
CA VAL A 73 10.93 -25.64 14.38
C VAL A 73 11.17 -26.07 15.83
N PRO A 74 11.22 -27.38 16.13
CA PRO A 74 11.48 -27.86 17.48
C PRO A 74 12.93 -27.57 17.90
N THR A 75 13.10 -27.05 19.10
CA THR A 75 14.42 -26.84 19.70
C THR A 75 15.00 -28.16 20.19
N PRO A 76 16.15 -28.62 19.68
CA PRO A 76 16.76 -29.85 20.17
C PRO A 76 17.19 -29.68 21.63
N SER A 77 16.80 -30.62 22.47
CA SER A 77 17.29 -30.74 23.84
C SER A 77 17.72 -32.18 24.10
N TYR A 78 18.81 -32.34 24.82
CA TYR A 78 19.39 -33.61 25.19
C TYR A 78 19.51 -33.66 26.70
N SER A 79 18.83 -34.61 27.35
CA SER A 79 19.03 -34.93 28.75
C SER A 79 20.34 -35.70 28.91
N GLY A 80 21.23 -35.17 29.74
CA GLY A 80 22.54 -35.77 29.99
C GLY A 80 22.44 -37.21 30.50
N PHE A 81 23.54 -37.94 30.37
CA PHE A 81 23.63 -39.33 30.82
C PHE A 81 24.56 -39.43 32.02
N SER A 82 24.15 -40.14 33.07
CA SER A 82 24.99 -40.39 34.24
C SER A 82 24.99 -41.86 34.62
N ILE A 83 26.16 -42.37 35.01
CA ILE A 83 26.36 -43.73 35.48
C ILE A 83 26.44 -43.69 37.00
N GLY A 84 25.44 -44.30 37.66
CA GLY A 84 25.41 -44.44 39.11
C GLY A 84 26.40 -45.49 39.61
N GLY A 85 27.08 -45.19 40.70
CA GLY A 85 27.91 -46.15 41.43
C GLY A 85 27.14 -46.86 42.55
N ALA A 86 27.78 -47.86 43.16
CA ALA A 86 27.17 -48.75 44.15
C ALA A 86 26.51 -48.04 45.36
N ASN A 87 26.89 -46.79 45.64
CA ASN A 87 26.34 -45.97 46.72
C ASN A 87 25.38 -44.86 46.24
N GLY A 88 24.90 -44.91 44.99
CA GLY A 88 24.01 -43.90 44.40
C GLY A 88 24.69 -42.63 43.91
N ASN A 89 26.00 -42.48 44.12
CA ASN A 89 26.79 -41.36 43.59
C ASN A 89 27.17 -41.58 42.13
N ALA A 90 27.07 -40.55 41.29
CA ALA A 90 27.49 -40.62 39.89
C ALA A 90 29.02 -40.76 39.78
N ILE A 91 29.49 -41.79 39.07
CA ILE A 91 30.93 -42.03 38.82
C ILE A 91 31.38 -41.35 37.52
N ALA A 92 30.46 -41.18 36.57
CA ALA A 92 30.66 -40.43 35.35
C ALA A 92 29.33 -39.80 34.92
N SER A 93 29.39 -38.57 34.42
CA SER A 93 28.22 -37.89 33.87
C SER A 93 28.60 -37.01 32.68
N VAL A 94 27.78 -37.05 31.64
CA VAL A 94 27.81 -36.09 30.54
C VAL A 94 26.65 -35.12 30.77
N GLY A 95 26.95 -33.82 30.85
CA GLY A 95 25.93 -32.78 31.00
C GLY A 95 24.97 -32.74 29.81
N GLY A 96 23.68 -32.53 30.09
CA GLY A 96 22.69 -32.29 29.04
C GLY A 96 22.83 -30.89 28.44
N VAL A 97 22.20 -30.68 27.28
CA VAL A 97 22.12 -29.36 26.64
C VAL A 97 20.66 -29.03 26.33
N SER A 98 20.24 -27.80 26.65
CA SER A 98 18.98 -27.23 26.19
C SER A 98 19.26 -25.92 25.47
N ILE A 99 18.78 -25.82 24.23
CA ILE A 99 18.80 -24.57 23.48
C ILE A 99 17.44 -23.93 23.69
N PRO A 100 17.35 -22.77 24.37
CA PRO A 100 16.06 -22.11 24.58
C PRO A 100 15.45 -21.69 23.24
N ALA A 101 14.12 -21.75 23.13
CA ALA A 101 13.41 -21.17 21.99
C ALA A 101 13.79 -19.69 21.84
N GLN A 102 14.00 -19.22 20.61
CA GLN A 102 14.42 -17.84 20.38
C GLN A 102 13.39 -16.88 21.01
N PRO A 103 13.83 -15.89 21.81
CA PRO A 103 12.92 -14.91 22.39
C PRO A 103 12.19 -14.14 21.30
N GLN A 104 10.93 -13.76 21.55
CA GLN A 104 10.07 -13.07 20.57
C GLN A 104 10.66 -11.76 20.03
N ALA A 105 11.69 -11.23 20.68
CA ALA A 105 12.49 -10.08 20.23
C ALA A 105 13.25 -10.31 18.91
N ASN A 106 13.48 -11.57 18.50
CA ASN A 106 14.15 -11.92 17.25
C ASN A 106 13.17 -12.27 16.11
N TYR A 107 11.86 -12.13 16.33
CA TYR A 107 10.90 -12.31 15.26
C TYR A 107 11.04 -11.22 14.20
N LEU A 108 10.79 -11.60 12.94
CA LEU A 108 10.73 -10.66 11.84
C LEU A 108 9.65 -9.62 12.15
N GLN A 109 10.06 -8.35 12.22
CA GLN A 109 9.13 -7.24 12.39
C GLN A 109 8.97 -6.53 11.05
N ALA A 110 7.73 -6.32 10.63
CA ALA A 110 7.40 -5.48 9.49
C ALA A 110 7.45 -3.98 9.90
N SER A 111 8.55 -3.57 10.55
CA SER A 111 8.73 -2.19 11.01
C SER A 111 8.74 -1.28 9.79
N GLN A 112 7.78 -0.36 9.76
CA GLN A 112 7.69 0.67 8.76
C GLN A 112 8.55 1.83 9.26
N ILE A 113 9.54 2.25 8.47
CA ILE A 113 10.22 3.53 8.72
C ILE A 113 9.13 4.59 8.56
N ALA A 114 8.71 5.20 9.67
CA ALA A 114 7.83 6.36 9.63
C ALA A 114 8.48 7.44 8.76
N PRO A 115 7.72 8.17 7.93
CA PRO A 115 8.27 9.31 7.20
C PRO A 115 9.05 10.21 8.16
N ILE A 116 10.30 10.54 7.82
CA ILE A 116 11.08 11.53 8.58
C ILE A 116 10.26 12.82 8.59
N ALA A 117 9.87 13.26 9.78
CA ALA A 117 9.30 14.59 9.96
C ALA A 117 10.38 15.60 9.58
N VAL A 118 10.23 16.24 8.42
CA VAL A 118 11.05 17.39 8.06
C VAL A 118 10.68 18.51 9.04
N PRO A 119 11.63 19.07 9.82
CA PRO A 119 11.36 20.22 10.67
C PRO A 119 10.75 21.34 9.82
N ALA A 120 9.64 21.93 10.27
CA ALA A 120 9.08 23.11 9.62
C ALA A 120 10.13 24.26 9.65
N PRO A 121 10.25 25.04 8.56
CA PRO A 121 11.18 26.18 8.50
C PRO A 121 10.82 27.28 9.50
#